data_AF-A0A2I0L4J0-F1
#
_entry.id   AF-A0A2I0L4J0-F1
#
_cell.length_a   1.000
_cell.length_b   1.000
_cell.length_c   1.000
_cell.angle_alpha   90.00
_cell.angle_beta   90.00
_cell.angle_gamma   90.00
#
_symmetry.space_group_name_H-M   'P 1'
#
loop_
_entity.id
_entity.type
_entity.pdbx_description
1 polymer ?
#
loop_
_entity_poly.entity_id
_entity_poly.type
_entity_poly.pdbx_seq_one_letter_code
_entity_poly.pdbx_strand_id
1 'polypeptide(L)'
;MDEEAPTELNMVNSTDGFFVISTDKLSVKYIGMKLHGHDVRTVQANRPTPVKQLSYYFEMYVKDAGVKGQISIGFTSESFKMRRQPA
;
A
#
# COMPACT_ATOMS: atom_id res chain seq x y z
N MET A 1 9.98 4.69 -25.68
CA MET A 1 8.67 4.39 -25.06
C MET A 1 8.74 4.85 -23.63
N ASP A 2 7.82 5.73 -23.24
CA ASP A 2 7.67 6.18 -21.87
C ASP A 2 7.18 5.01 -21.00
N GLU A 3 7.75 4.88 -19.81
CA GLU A 3 7.31 3.88 -18.81
C GLU A 3 6.00 4.37 -18.17
N GLU A 4 5.00 3.50 -18.09
CA GLU A 4 3.74 3.83 -17.41
C GLU A 4 3.95 3.96 -15.90
N ALA A 5 3.62 5.12 -15.34
CA ALA A 5 3.70 5.37 -13.91
C ALA A 5 2.58 4.65 -13.12
N PRO A 6 2.78 4.39 -11.82
CA PRO A 6 1.73 3.92 -10.93
C PRO A 6 0.61 4.96 -10.80
N THR A 7 -0.65 4.51 -10.88
CA THR A 7 -1.83 5.39 -10.83
C THR A 7 -2.87 4.98 -9.79
N GLU A 8 -2.81 3.74 -9.30
CA GLU A 8 -3.79 3.17 -8.39
C GLU A 8 -3.17 2.10 -7.49
N LEU A 9 -3.83 1.80 -6.37
CA LEU A 9 -3.49 0.67 -5.50
C LEU A 9 -3.88 -0.66 -6.17
N ASN A 10 -3.00 -1.65 -6.07
CA ASN A 10 -3.22 -2.98 -6.61
C ASN A 10 -4.24 -3.76 -5.76
N MET A 11 -5.30 -4.25 -6.41
CA MET A 11 -6.39 -5.02 -5.78
C MET A 11 -6.11 -6.52 -5.68
N VAL A 12 -5.05 -7.06 -6.30
CA VAL A 12 -4.80 -8.52 -6.34
C VAL A 12 -4.65 -9.13 -4.94
N ASN A 13 -4.22 -8.33 -3.95
CA ASN A 13 -4.01 -8.78 -2.57
C ASN A 13 -5.08 -8.28 -1.58
N SER A 14 -6.15 -7.61 -2.04
CA SER A 14 -7.20 -7.09 -1.15
C SER A 14 -8.18 -8.15 -0.66
N THR A 15 -8.08 -9.38 -1.15
CA THR A 15 -9.02 -10.49 -0.91
C THR A 15 -8.85 -11.18 0.45
N ASP A 16 -7.75 -10.94 1.17
CA ASP A 16 -7.48 -11.59 2.47
C ASP A 16 -8.31 -11.01 3.64
N GLY A 17 -9.19 -10.01 3.42
CA GLY A 17 -10.16 -9.53 4.41
C GLY A 17 -9.62 -8.60 5.50
N PHE A 18 -8.35 -8.15 5.39
CA PHE A 18 -7.72 -7.27 6.39
C PHE A 18 -7.84 -5.79 6.08
N PHE A 19 -8.10 -5.42 4.82
CA PHE A 19 -8.29 -4.03 4.41
C PHE A 19 -9.25 -3.95 3.22
N VAL A 20 -9.91 -2.81 3.09
CA VAL A 20 -10.78 -2.47 1.96
C VAL A 20 -10.13 -1.34 1.18
N ILE A 21 -10.00 -1.52 -0.13
CA ILE A 21 -9.59 -0.47 -1.06
C ILE A 21 -10.86 0.23 -1.55
N SER A 22 -10.88 1.56 -1.54
CA SER A 22 -12.00 2.35 -2.06
C SER A 22 -12.16 2.17 -3.58
N THR A 23 -13.33 2.52 -4.09
CA THR A 23 -13.66 2.41 -5.52
C THR A 23 -12.78 3.30 -6.42
N ASP A 24 -12.27 4.42 -5.89
CA ASP A 24 -11.29 5.27 -6.56
C ASP A 24 -9.89 4.63 -6.64
N LYS A 25 -9.65 3.53 -5.91
CA LYS A 25 -8.38 2.83 -5.75
C LYS A 25 -7.22 3.67 -5.21
N LEU A 26 -7.53 4.79 -4.56
CA LEU A 26 -6.54 5.70 -3.97
C LEU A 26 -6.58 5.74 -2.44
N SER A 27 -7.61 5.14 -1.82
CA SER A 27 -7.68 5.00 -0.37
C SER A 27 -7.70 3.54 0.05
N VAL A 28 -7.10 3.25 1.19
CA VAL A 28 -7.15 1.94 1.85
C VAL A 28 -7.57 2.13 3.30
N LYS A 29 -8.45 1.25 3.79
CA LYS A 29 -8.87 1.20 5.19
C LYS A 29 -8.57 -0.17 5.77
N TYR A 30 -7.81 -0.19 6.85
CA TYR A 30 -7.62 -1.41 7.63
C TYR A 30 -8.92 -1.79 8.35
N ILE A 31 -9.41 -3.01 8.12
CA ILE A 31 -10.63 -3.56 8.74
C ILE A 31 -10.37 -4.83 9.57
N GLY A 32 -9.12 -5.29 9.64
CA GLY A 32 -8.75 -6.48 10.38
C GLY A 32 -9.05 -6.36 11.88
N MET A 33 -9.56 -7.44 12.47
CA MET A 33 -9.69 -7.57 13.91
C MET A 33 -8.27 -7.62 14.50
N LYS A 34 -7.95 -6.70 15.41
CA LYS A 34 -6.61 -6.54 16.02
C LYS A 34 -6.30 -7.66 17.01
N LEU A 35 -6.28 -8.89 16.54
CA LEU A 35 -6.09 -10.06 17.40
C LEU A 35 -4.62 -10.19 17.83
N HIS A 36 -3.66 -9.78 17.00
CA HIS A 36 -2.24 -9.87 17.31
C HIS A 36 -1.45 -8.62 16.90
N GLY A 37 -0.40 -8.29 17.66
CA GLY A 37 0.49 -7.15 17.39
C GLY A 37 1.33 -7.25 16.10
N HIS A 38 1.24 -8.38 15.40
CA HIS A 38 1.93 -8.65 14.13
C HIS A 38 0.98 -8.69 12.92
N ASP A 39 -0.29 -8.33 13.10
CA ASP A 39 -1.27 -8.27 12.02
C ASP A 39 -1.04 -7.02 11.16
N VAL A 40 0.06 -7.02 10.43
CA VAL A 40 0.43 -5.98 9.46
C VAL A 40 0.05 -6.43 8.07
N ARG A 41 -0.44 -5.48 7.26
CA ARG A 41 -0.65 -5.68 5.83
C ARG A 41 -0.11 -4.50 5.04
N THR A 42 0.36 -4.82 3.83
CA THR A 42 0.88 -3.86 2.87
C THR A 42 0.14 -4.03 1.55
N VAL A 43 -0.10 -2.90 0.88
CA VAL A 43 -0.63 -2.82 -0.48
C VAL A 43 0.41 -2.12 -1.34
N GLN A 44 0.63 -2.64 -2.55
CA GLN A 44 1.50 -2.02 -3.54
C GLN A 44 0.65 -1.26 -4.57
N ALA A 45 1.27 -0.34 -5.29
CA ALA A 45 0.65 0.25 -6.47
C ALA A 45 0.54 -0.79 -7.60
N ASN A 46 -0.27 -0.49 -8.62
CA ASN A 46 -0.52 -1.37 -9.75
C ASN A 46 0.66 -1.52 -10.73
N ARG A 47 1.68 -0.66 -10.62
CA ARG A 47 2.88 -0.66 -11.44
C ARG A 47 4.11 -0.32 -10.59
N PRO A 48 5.32 -0.71 -11.01
CA PRO A 48 6.55 -0.23 -10.40
C PRO A 48 6.78 1.25 -10.71
N THR A 49 7.62 1.88 -9.91
CA THR A 49 8.12 3.23 -10.15
C THR A 49 8.95 3.29 -11.45
N PRO A 50 8.76 4.30 -12.32
CA PRO A 50 9.59 4.47 -13.51
C PRO A 50 11.06 4.66 -13.15
N VAL A 51 11.95 3.93 -13.82
CA VAL A 51 13.41 3.93 -13.54
C VAL A 51 14.18 4.88 -14.45
N LYS A 52 13.56 5.33 -15.55
CA LYS A 52 14.14 6.33 -16.46
C LYS A 52 14.00 7.77 -15.97
N GLN A 53 13.35 7.99 -14.82
CA GLN A 53 13.16 9.31 -14.22
C GLN A 53 14.24 9.56 -13.15
N LEU A 54 14.76 10.79 -13.08
CA LEU A 54 15.74 11.19 -12.07
C LEU A 54 15.17 11.12 -10.65
N SER A 55 13.87 11.33 -10.51
CA SER A 55 13.17 11.33 -9.23
C SER A 55 11.73 10.91 -9.44
N TYR A 56 11.18 10.21 -8.46
CA TYR A 56 9.77 9.85 -8.41
C TYR A 56 9.20 10.25 -7.05
N TYR A 57 7.99 10.82 -7.07
CA TYR A 57 7.36 11.40 -5.90
C TYR A 57 5.94 10.87 -5.73
N PHE A 58 5.57 10.58 -4.49
CA PHE A 58 4.21 10.25 -4.11
C PHE A 58 3.96 10.66 -2.67
N GLU A 59 2.70 10.90 -2.34
CA GLU A 59 2.26 11.28 -1.00
C GLU A 59 1.20 10.31 -0.48
N MET A 60 1.04 10.27 0.84
CA MET A 60 -0.07 9.60 1.50
C MET A 60 -0.66 10.52 2.55
N TYR A 61 -1.98 10.67 2.51
CA TYR A 61 -2.73 11.39 3.54
C TYR A 61 -3.37 10.41 4.52
N VAL A 62 -3.03 10.52 5.81
CA VAL A 62 -3.63 9.70 6.87
C VAL A 62 -4.97 10.31 7.29
N LYS A 63 -6.07 9.72 6.80
CA LYS A 63 -7.45 10.13 7.15
C LYS A 63 -7.85 9.72 8.57
N ASP A 64 -7.37 8.56 9.02
CA ASP A 64 -7.67 7.96 10.34
C ASP A 64 -6.47 7.11 10.76
N ALA A 65 -5.84 7.45 11.89
CA ALA A 65 -4.69 6.72 12.43
C ALA A 65 -5.08 5.37 13.07
N GLY A 66 -6.37 5.16 13.34
CA GLY A 66 -6.89 4.05 14.12
C GLY A 66 -6.30 4.00 15.54
N VAL A 67 -6.47 2.86 16.22
CA VAL A 67 -6.11 2.73 17.66
C VAL A 67 -4.61 2.89 17.97
N LYS A 68 -3.69 2.47 17.08
CA LYS A 68 -2.24 2.47 17.38
C LYS A 68 -1.41 3.39 16.47
N GLY A 69 -2.00 3.96 15.41
CA GLY A 69 -1.24 4.80 14.47
C GLY A 69 -0.12 4.09 13.73
N GLN A 70 -0.12 2.74 13.67
CA GLN A 70 0.94 1.96 13.03
C GLN A 70 0.76 1.96 11.51
N ILE A 71 1.22 3.03 10.88
CA ILE A 71 1.10 3.27 9.44
C ILE A 71 2.50 3.54 8.89
N SER A 72 2.82 2.91 7.76
CA SER A 72 4.11 3.04 7.07
C SER A 72 3.86 3.27 5.58
N ILE A 73 4.71 4.08 4.96
CA ILE A 73 4.74 4.36 3.53
C ILE A 73 6.17 4.16 3.03
N GLY A 74 6.35 3.58 1.85
CA GLY A 74 7.69 3.34 1.30
C GLY A 74 7.67 2.58 -0.01
N PHE A 75 8.86 2.18 -0.45
CA PHE A 75 9.06 1.39 -1.66
C PHE A 75 9.31 -0.08 -1.32
N THR A 76 8.89 -0.97 -2.22
CA THR A 76 9.07 -2.42 -2.07
C THR A 76 9.35 -3.04 -3.44
N SER A 77 10.02 -4.19 -3.47
CA SER A 77 10.14 -4.99 -4.69
C SER A 77 8.82 -5.71 -4.99
N GLU A 78 8.61 -6.12 -6.24
CA GLU A 78 7.44 -6.91 -6.64
C GLU A 78 7.22 -8.16 -5.78
N SER A 79 8.30 -8.83 -5.36
CA SER A 79 8.28 -10.04 -4.54
C SER A 79 8.14 -9.81 -3.03
N PHE A 80 7.83 -8.59 -2.59
CA PHE A 80 7.77 -8.25 -1.17
C PHE A 80 6.67 -9.02 -0.43
N LYS A 81 6.98 -9.46 0.80
CA LYS A 81 6.02 -10.18 1.64
C LYS A 81 4.98 -9.22 2.23
N MET A 82 3.77 -9.23 1.69
CA MET A 82 2.66 -8.30 2.06
C MET A 82 2.17 -8.38 3.52
N ARG A 83 2.72 -9.29 4.34
CA ARG A 83 2.45 -9.40 5.79
C ARG A 83 3.53 -8.72 6.64
N ARG A 84 4.19 -7.69 6.09
CA ARG A 84 5.27 -6.92 6.73
C ARG A 84 5.12 -5.44 6.39
N GLN A 85 5.62 -4.57 7.27
CA GLN A 85 5.73 -3.16 6.94
C GLN A 85 6.91 -2.97 5.97
N PRO A 86 6.79 -2.12 4.94
CA PRO A 86 7.97 -1.61 4.24
C PRO A 86 8.92 -0.98 5.26
N ALA A 87 10.21 -1.28 5.10
CA ALA A 87 11.28 -0.63 5.86
C ALA A 87 11.63 0.72 5.23
#